data_AF-A0A1E1WFL3-F1
#
_entry.id   AF-A0A1E1WFL3-F1
#
_cell.length_a   1.000
_cell.length_b   1.000
_cell.length_c   1.000
_cell.angle_alpha   90.00
_cell.angle_beta   90.00
_cell.angle_gamma   90.00
#
_symmetry.space_group_name_H-M   'P 1'
#
loop_
_entity.id
_entity.type
_entity.pdbx_description
1 polymer ?
#
loop_
_entity_poly.entity_id
_entity_poly.type
_entity_poly.pdbx_seq_one_letter_code
_entity_poly.pdbx_strand_id
1 'polypeptide(L)'
;THGQHDANQAALLALAVQTYELLRPRFPSIVSVLRAIPDVEPHDVLRLDEKLAAPHNKPNKIDKSKRDLFKKITARLIGRNVGQLFKKEVYILDLPTMQTAKEKPRSAVDAPEGAGLEKLFTANAPT
;
A
#
# COMPACT_ATOMS: atom_id res chain seq x y z
N THR A 1 10.32 4.71 4.84
CA THR A 1 9.19 5.66 4.95
C THR A 1 7.93 5.01 4.39
N HIS A 2 6.83 5.02 5.14
CA HIS A 2 5.59 4.32 4.80
C HIS A 2 4.79 5.14 3.76
N GLY A 3 4.40 4.51 2.65
CA GLY A 3 3.71 5.17 1.53
C GLY A 3 3.68 4.36 0.24
N GLN A 4 4.58 3.37 0.14
CA GLN A 4 4.63 2.39 -0.94
C GLN A 4 3.50 1.34 -0.86
N HIS A 5 3.01 1.04 0.35
CA HIS A 5 1.96 0.05 0.54
C HIS A 5 0.58 0.69 0.32
N ASP A 6 -0.19 0.16 -0.63
CA ASP A 6 -1.48 0.70 -1.06
C ASP A 6 -2.45 0.94 0.11
N ALA A 7 -2.51 0.03 1.09
CA ALA A 7 -3.41 0.20 2.24
C ALA A 7 -3.03 1.42 3.10
N ASN A 8 -1.72 1.65 3.29
CA ASN A 8 -1.23 2.78 4.07
C ASN A 8 -1.43 4.09 3.29
N GLN A 9 -1.19 4.05 1.98
CA GLN A 9 -1.42 5.20 1.11
C GLN A 9 -2.90 5.62 1.12
N ALA A 10 -3.83 4.67 1.02
CA ALA A 10 -5.26 4.96 1.05
C ALA A 10 -5.70 5.61 2.37
N ALA A 11 -5.23 5.08 3.51
CA ALA A 11 -5.51 5.65 4.83
C ALA A 11 -4.90 7.05 5.01
N LEU A 12 -3.65 7.25 4.57
CA LEU A 12 -2.97 8.54 4.65
C LEU A 12 -3.66 9.60 3.77
N LEU A 13 -4.07 9.25 2.55
CA LEU A 13 -4.80 10.17 1.67
C LEU A 13 -6.17 10.54 2.25
N ALA A 14 -6.88 9.57 2.83
CA ALA A 14 -8.15 9.82 3.51
C ALA A 14 -7.99 10.81 4.67
N LEU A 15 -7.02 10.56 5.55
CA LEU A 15 -6.72 11.44 6.67
C LEU A 15 -6.30 12.83 6.20
N ALA A 16 -5.40 12.93 5.22
CA ALA A 16 -4.91 14.20 4.70
C ALA A 16 -6.03 15.09 4.14
N VAL A 17 -6.96 14.50 3.38
CA VAL A 17 -8.15 15.23 2.88
C VAL A 17 -9.00 15.76 4.03
N GLN A 18 -9.29 14.91 5.03
CA GLN A 18 -10.12 15.30 6.17
C GLN A 18 -9.44 16.38 7.05
N THR A 19 -8.14 16.25 7.28
CA THR A 19 -7.35 17.23 8.02
C THR A 19 -7.27 18.55 7.28
N TYR A 20 -7.02 18.52 5.96
CA TYR A 20 -6.98 19.73 5.15
C TYR A 20 -8.35 20.42 5.12
N GLU A 21 -9.44 19.68 4.99
CA GLU A 21 -10.80 20.23 5.05
C GLU A 21 -11.11 20.92 6.38
N LEU A 22 -10.71 20.30 7.50
CA LEU A 22 -10.91 20.87 8.84
C LEU A 22 -10.07 22.13 9.08
N LEU A 23 -8.83 22.15 8.57
CA LEU A 23 -7.90 23.25 8.80
C LEU A 23 -8.09 24.42 7.83
N ARG A 24 -8.51 24.17 6.59
CA ARG A 24 -8.64 25.19 5.54
C ARG A 24 -9.45 26.44 5.92
N PRO A 25 -10.63 26.34 6.58
CA PRO A 25 -11.40 27.51 6.98
C PRO A 25 -10.79 28.27 8.18
N ARG A 26 -9.99 27.59 9.01
CA ARG A 26 -9.35 28.19 10.21
C ARG A 26 -7.97 28.79 9.90
N PHE A 27 -7.26 28.21 8.94
CA PHE A 27 -5.89 28.55 8.60
C PHE A 27 -5.73 28.67 7.09
N PRO A 28 -6.05 29.84 6.49
CA PRO A 28 -5.96 30.02 5.05
C PRO A 28 -4.55 29.83 4.49
N SER A 29 -3.53 30.01 5.33
CA SER A 29 -2.11 29.83 4.98
C SER A 29 -1.73 28.38 4.68
N ILE A 30 -2.52 27.38 5.07
CA ILE A 30 -2.19 25.96 4.85
C ILE A 30 -2.05 25.60 3.36
N VAL A 31 -2.71 26.36 2.48
CA VAL A 31 -2.57 26.22 1.02
C VAL A 31 -1.13 26.43 0.55
N SER A 32 -0.34 27.25 1.25
CA SER A 32 1.08 27.48 0.94
C SER A 32 1.91 26.21 1.11
N VAL A 33 1.54 25.33 2.04
CA VAL A 33 2.23 24.05 2.26
C VAL A 33 2.02 23.12 1.07
N LEU A 34 0.80 23.06 0.51
CA LEU A 34 0.53 22.29 -0.71
C LEU A 34 1.26 22.87 -1.92
N ARG A 35 1.38 24.19 -2.01
CA ARG A 35 2.11 24.87 -3.10
C ARG A 35 3.63 24.75 -2.98
N ALA A 36 4.15 24.47 -1.79
CA ALA A 36 5.59 24.25 -1.58
C ALA A 36 6.06 22.87 -2.09
N ILE A 37 5.13 21.97 -2.44
CA ILE A 37 5.46 20.68 -3.02
C ILE A 37 5.97 20.91 -4.45
N PRO A 38 7.15 20.36 -4.82
CA PRO A 38 7.70 20.52 -6.16
C PRO A 38 6.78 19.88 -7.22
N ASP A 39 6.76 20.49 -8.41
CA ASP A 39 5.99 20.03 -9.58
C ASP A 39 4.46 19.94 -9.37
N VAL A 40 3.92 20.70 -8.43
CA VAL A 40 2.47 20.84 -8.26
C VAL A 40 1.93 21.97 -9.12
N GLU A 41 0.97 21.64 -9.97
CA GLU A 41 0.23 22.62 -10.75
C GLU A 41 -0.71 23.44 -9.84
N PRO A 42 -0.61 24.78 -9.79
CA PRO A 42 -1.48 25.62 -8.99
C PRO A 42 -2.98 25.40 -9.26
N HIS A 43 -3.33 25.04 -10.51
CA HIS A 43 -4.68 24.71 -10.90
C HIS A 43 -5.24 23.49 -10.15
N ASP A 44 -4.43 22.48 -9.83
CA ASP A 44 -4.92 21.29 -9.14
C ASP A 44 -5.26 21.59 -7.67
N VAL A 45 -4.47 22.46 -7.02
CA VAL A 45 -4.73 22.95 -5.67
C VAL A 45 -6.01 23.77 -5.62
N LEU A 46 -6.24 24.62 -6.63
CA LEU A 46 -7.46 25.42 -6.74
C LEU A 46 -8.70 24.54 -6.93
N ARG A 47 -8.63 23.53 -7.82
CA ARG A 47 -9.73 22.54 -7.99
C ARG A 47 -10.04 21.79 -6.70
N LEU A 48 -9.01 21.45 -5.91
CA LEU A 48 -9.20 20.79 -4.62
C LEU A 48 -9.96 21.72 -3.66
N ASP A 49 -9.57 22.99 -3.56
CA ASP A 49 -10.24 23.98 -2.72
C ASP A 49 -11.70 24.19 -3.13
N GLU A 50 -12.00 24.32 -4.44
CA GLU A 50 -13.37 24.44 -4.95
C GLU A 50 -14.23 23.22 -4.59
N LYS A 51 -13.67 22.01 -4.76
CA LYS A 51 -14.33 20.74 -4.39
C LYS A 51 -14.61 20.63 -2.90
N LEU A 52 -13.75 21.21 -2.05
CA LEU A 52 -13.90 21.21 -0.61
C LEU A 52 -14.91 22.26 -0.13
N ALA A 53 -14.98 23.41 -0.81
CA ALA A 53 -15.96 24.45 -0.54
C ALA A 53 -17.40 24.05 -0.93
N ALA A 54 -17.55 23.11 -1.87
CA ALA A 54 -18.85 22.58 -2.25
C ALA A 54 -19.53 21.86 -1.06
N PRO A 55 -20.84 22.09 -0.82
CA PRO A 55 -21.57 21.46 0.28
C PRO A 55 -21.53 19.93 0.18
N HIS A 56 -21.20 19.28 1.29
CA HIS A 56 -21.11 17.83 1.36
C HIS A 56 -22.48 17.17 1.20
N ASN A 57 -22.72 16.52 0.06
CA ASN A 57 -23.97 15.77 -0.16
C ASN A 57 -24.12 14.54 0.75
N LYS A 58 -23.04 14.06 1.40
CA LYS A 58 -23.07 12.98 2.40
C LYS A 58 -21.98 13.18 3.47
N PRO A 59 -22.31 13.20 4.77
CA PRO A 59 -21.37 13.55 5.85
C PRO A 59 -20.31 12.48 6.16
N ASN A 60 -20.47 11.23 5.69
CA ASN A 60 -19.67 10.10 6.18
C ASN A 60 -18.81 9.38 5.13
N LYS A 61 -18.73 9.88 3.89
CA LYS A 61 -17.86 9.29 2.85
C LYS A 61 -16.93 10.35 2.29
N ILE A 62 -15.63 10.13 2.45
CA ILE A 62 -14.61 10.92 1.77
C ILE A 62 -14.77 10.71 0.26
N ASP A 63 -15.02 11.81 -0.44
CA ASP A 63 -15.23 11.81 -1.88
C ASP A 63 -13.99 11.28 -2.62
N LYS A 64 -14.21 10.31 -3.50
CA LYS A 64 -13.14 9.70 -4.30
C LYS A 64 -12.39 10.76 -5.12
N SER A 65 -13.10 11.75 -5.67
CA SER A 65 -12.49 12.82 -6.47
C SER A 65 -11.58 13.73 -5.65
N LYS A 66 -11.94 14.03 -4.39
CA LYS A 66 -11.08 14.78 -3.47
C LYS A 66 -9.78 14.01 -3.18
N ARG A 67 -9.89 12.71 -2.92
CA ARG A 67 -8.73 11.83 -2.73
C ARG A 67 -7.84 11.72 -3.95
N ASP A 68 -8.42 11.56 -5.14
CA ASP A 68 -7.66 11.43 -6.39
C ASP A 68 -6.91 12.74 -6.71
N LEU A 69 -7.53 13.90 -6.48
CA LEU A 69 -6.86 15.21 -6.57
C LEU A 69 -5.72 15.34 -5.55
N PHE A 70 -5.98 15.00 -4.29
CA PHE A 70 -4.95 15.06 -3.24
C PHE A 70 -3.77 14.13 -3.54
N LYS A 71 -4.05 12.94 -4.07
CA LYS A 71 -3.03 11.99 -4.54
C LYS A 71 -2.20 12.57 -5.68
N LYS A 72 -2.83 13.28 -6.62
CA LYS A 72 -2.12 13.96 -7.72
C LYS A 72 -1.16 15.03 -7.18
N ILE A 73 -1.65 15.90 -6.28
CA ILE A 73 -0.86 16.98 -5.66
C ILE A 73 0.33 16.42 -4.86
N THR A 74 0.13 15.33 -4.14
CA THR A 74 1.16 14.73 -3.26
C THR A 74 1.97 13.61 -3.92
N ALA A 75 1.81 13.38 -5.23
CA ALA A 75 2.43 12.27 -5.95
C ALA A 75 3.96 12.20 -5.80
N ARG A 76 4.61 13.35 -5.67
CA ARG A 76 6.07 13.46 -5.45
C ARG A 76 6.51 13.05 -4.04
N LEU A 77 5.63 13.12 -3.05
CA LEU A 77 5.91 12.79 -1.65
C LEU A 77 5.67 11.30 -1.35
N ILE A 78 4.85 10.62 -2.15
CA ILE A 78 4.52 9.22 -1.96
C ILE A 78 5.77 8.36 -2.24
N GLY A 79 6.23 7.64 -1.23
CA GLY A 79 7.42 6.79 -1.31
C GLY A 79 7.30 5.74 -2.41
N ARG A 80 8.33 5.64 -3.25
CA ARG A 80 8.45 4.63 -4.32
C ARG A 80 9.33 3.48 -3.84
N ASN A 81 9.01 2.24 -4.25
CA ASN A 81 9.89 1.12 -3.97
C ASN A 81 11.18 1.24 -4.78
N VAL A 82 12.33 1.34 -4.10
CA VAL A 82 13.64 1.37 -4.78
C VAL A 82 13.90 0.06 -5.53
N GLY A 83 13.44 -1.08 -5.00
CA GLY A 83 13.57 -2.39 -5.64
C GLY A 83 12.75 -2.58 -6.92
N GLN A 84 11.72 -1.75 -7.16
CA GLN A 84 10.98 -1.73 -8.43
C GLN A 84 11.67 -0.86 -9.49
N LEU A 85 12.47 0.15 -9.09
CA LEU A 85 13.22 0.98 -10.04
C LEU A 85 14.29 0.19 -10.80
N PHE A 86 14.76 -0.91 -10.22
CA PHE A 86 15.78 -1.80 -10.81
C PHE A 86 15.26 -3.20 -11.12
N LYS A 87 13.94 -3.43 -11.03
CA LYS A 87 13.36 -4.70 -11.49
C LYS A 87 13.46 -4.73 -13.01
N LYS A 88 14.37 -5.56 -13.53
CA LYS A 88 14.31 -5.99 -14.93
C LYS A 88 12.95 -6.67 -15.10
N GLU A 89 12.07 -6.08 -15.91
CA GLU A 89 10.78 -6.69 -16.27
C GLU A 89 11.08 -7.94 -17.10
N VAL A 90 11.21 -9.08 -16.43
CA VAL A 90 11.26 -10.38 -17.09
C VAL A 90 9.81 -10.85 -17.21
N TYR A 91 9.21 -10.62 -18.37
CA TYR A 91 8.00 -11.32 -18.76
C TYR A 91 8.36 -12.79 -18.85
N ILE A 92 7.93 -13.59 -17.87
CA ILE A 92 8.03 -15.04 -18.03
C ILE A 92 6.88 -15.46 -18.92
N LEU A 93 7.13 -15.42 -20.23
CA LEU A 93 6.27 -16.02 -21.24
C LEU A 93 6.03 -17.49 -20.84
N ASP A 94 4.75 -17.85 -20.72
CA ASP A 94 4.22 -19.18 -20.43
C ASP A 94 5.21 -20.11 -19.73
N LEU A 95 5.43 -19.84 -18.43
CA LEU A 95 6.14 -20.78 -17.59
C LEU A 95 5.47 -22.16 -17.74
N PRO A 96 6.22 -23.21 -18.10
CA PRO A 96 5.67 -24.56 -18.11
C PRO A 96 5.10 -24.86 -16.72
N THR A 97 3.86 -25.34 -16.68
CA THR A 97 3.15 -25.66 -15.44
C THR A 97 4.04 -26.56 -14.57
N MET A 98 4.46 -26.07 -13.39
CA MET A 98 5.18 -26.90 -12.44
C MET A 98 4.28 -28.09 -12.07
N GLN A 99 4.70 -29.29 -12.46
CA GLN A 99 4.10 -30.52 -11.98
C GLN A 99 4.46 -30.66 -10.51
N THR A 100 3.70 -30.03 -9.63
CA THR A 100 3.69 -30.41 -8.23
C THR A 100 3.08 -31.80 -8.20
N ALA A 101 3.93 -32.82 -7.99
CA ALA A 101 3.42 -34.13 -7.64
C ALA A 101 2.47 -33.91 -6.46
N LYS A 102 1.18 -34.20 -6.66
CA LYS A 102 0.24 -34.27 -5.55
C LYS A 102 0.66 -35.48 -4.73
N GLU A 103 1.67 -35.30 -3.90
CA GLU A 103 1.87 -36.18 -2.78
C GLU A 103 0.64 -35.95 -1.91
N LYS A 104 -0.29 -36.92 -1.97
CA LYS A 104 -1.33 -37.02 -0.94
C LYS A 104 -0.57 -36.92 0.38
N PRO A 105 -0.91 -35.99 1.29
CA PRO A 105 -0.32 -36.00 2.60
C PRO A 105 -0.70 -37.33 3.23
N ARG A 106 0.23 -38.30 3.17
CA ARG A 106 0.14 -39.47 4.02
C ARG A 106 0.39 -38.91 5.40
N SER A 107 -0.58 -39.08 6.28
CA SER A 107 -0.39 -38.75 7.67
C SER A 107 0.89 -39.43 8.12
N ALA A 108 1.85 -38.67 8.67
CA ALA A 108 3.13 -39.22 9.13
C ALA A 108 2.93 -40.32 10.19
N VAL A 109 1.76 -40.38 10.81
CA VAL A 109 1.37 -41.43 11.77
C VAL A 109 0.96 -42.76 11.12
N ASP A 110 0.59 -42.76 9.83
CA ASP A 110 0.11 -43.95 9.11
C ASP A 110 1.23 -44.65 8.31
N ALA A 111 2.45 -44.10 8.34
CA ALA A 111 3.61 -44.76 7.75
C ALA A 111 4.04 -45.96 8.61
N PRO A 112 4.48 -47.08 8.02
CA PRO A 112 4.92 -48.26 8.78
C PRO A 112 6.13 -47.97 9.68
N GLU A 113 6.89 -46.91 9.39
CA GLU A 113 8.00 -46.41 10.22
C GLU A 113 7.55 -45.37 11.27
N GLY A 114 6.26 -45.05 11.36
CA GLY A 114 5.75 -43.97 12.21
C GLY A 114 6.25 -42.59 11.78
N ALA A 115 6.06 -41.59 12.65
CA ALA A 115 6.42 -40.20 12.36
C ALA A 115 7.93 -39.92 12.51
N GLY A 116 8.75 -40.91 12.86
CA GLY A 116 10.21 -40.78 12.98
C GLY A 116 10.69 -39.85 14.09
N LEU A 117 9.79 -39.41 15.00
CA LEU A 117 10.09 -38.42 16.04
C LEU A 117 11.07 -38.96 17.09
N GLU A 118 11.11 -40.27 17.28
CA GLU A 118 12.07 -40.93 18.17
C GLU A 118 13.52 -40.72 17.74
N LYS A 119 13.79 -40.46 16.45
CA LYS A 119 15.13 -40.15 15.94
C LYS A 119 15.63 -38.75 16.31
N LEU A 120 14.74 -37.86 16.79
CA LEU A 120 15.12 -36.51 17.23
C LEU A 120 15.65 -36.47 18.66
N PHE A 121 15.41 -37.54 19.44
CA PHE A 121 15.82 -37.64 20.84
C PHE A 121 16.95 -38.64 21.06
N THR A 122 17.49 -39.25 20.01
CA THR A 122 18.70 -40.06 20.11
C THR A 122 19.91 -39.16 20.35
N ALA A 123 20.68 -39.46 21.40
CA ALA A 123 21.71 -38.63 22.01
C ALA A 123 22.99 -38.46 21.18
N ASN A 124 22.89 -38.30 19.87
CA ASN A 124 24.02 -38.09 18.97
C ASN A 124 23.75 -36.91 18.02
N ALA A 125 23.39 -35.76 18.58
CA ALA A 125 23.59 -34.49 17.91
C ALA A 125 25.09 -34.15 18.00
N PRO A 126 25.81 -33.98 16.88
CA PRO A 126 27.17 -33.46 16.95
C PRO A 126 27.11 -32.05 17.54
N THR A 127 27.88 -31.85 18.60
CA THR A 127 28.22 -30.51 19.12
C THR A 127 29.29 -29.88 18.25
#